data_AF-A0A0C9RQ00-F1
#
_entry.id   AF-A0A0C9RQ00-F1
#
_cell.length_a   1.000
_cell.length_b   1.000
_cell.length_c   1.000
_cell.angle_alpha   90.00
_cell.angle_beta   90.00
_cell.angle_gamma   90.00
#
_symmetry.space_group_name_H-M   'P 1'
#
loop_
_entity.id
_entity.type
_entity.pdbx_description
1 polymer ?
#
loop_
_entity_poly.entity_id
_entity_poly.type
_entity_poly.pdbx_seq_one_letter_code
_entity_poly.pdbx_strand_id
1 'polypeptide(L)'
;MCRIIEYQYRRIINVKDKKTFSGGRVLEVIARMHVDTTLLMDFKSLYPNIIREYNICFTTMPGVCFKSFDEIYVQLNAPMGIIPKLVGDIVEARSKAKCHMNTPNISLAEKAKYQAQQLALKLIANTLYGSFGSIYFRFYARNIAAKITAKGREILMNAVTMAKSNTFSTIYGDTDSLIIDTMQRDPTEARRIAGVIKNVVNQQYQFIELELEAIYKYIIIVNRKQYTGLSLIDLPDGKSQLVLEGKGTLPKKGSNCQLVISIVEHVTKQMFNDELYPKRRKKVAEYLQKLAKEANENPSQFENDLVITQKVGSHSNLWLSCKSNHEKLPHDNTDNKTNKDGSNCKSDESISYIIRSDGTSRSPEERAYLQTDGKQFPPDINYYFISQLIPRLQNVFRPMDDLSSSFFAKHLGLKDQYNTIPGVEPVANEEQHKSIKVCPLAEPVTITCRKCGVAQSMNGFIREGQEGRDSVPFLSACLNDECDCAPWRYVDGILEDLDYAIANFLEEHPPKVRCAYIKYKKGSSEYIEFRCNYIVDNIDEIPATCPTCNHSSKFAVDLPAPLVYARIRQLREFFNVNAQSNLVKESLTKEVTDAYIFLWHALDRLINRRRMSVINMKKLHRRHE
;
A
#
# COMPACT_ATOMS: atom_id res chain seq x y z
N MET A 1 -52.48 -5.70 -15.16
CA MET A 1 -51.13 -6.31 -15.27
C MET A 1 -50.01 -5.36 -14.84
N CYS A 2 -49.88 -4.15 -15.38
CA CYS A 2 -48.80 -3.20 -15.01
C CYS A 2 -48.75 -2.84 -13.51
N ARG A 3 -49.90 -2.68 -12.83
CA ARG A 3 -49.93 -2.41 -11.38
C ARG A 3 -49.50 -3.61 -10.51
N ILE A 4 -49.65 -4.84 -10.98
CA ILE A 4 -49.20 -6.05 -10.27
C ILE A 4 -47.68 -6.21 -10.39
N ILE A 5 -47.12 -5.88 -11.56
CA ILE A 5 -45.66 -5.84 -11.78
C ILE A 5 -45.04 -4.74 -10.92
N GLU A 6 -45.64 -3.55 -10.87
CA GLU A 6 -45.16 -2.44 -10.03
C GLU A 6 -45.23 -2.76 -8.52
N TYR A 7 -46.28 -3.45 -8.07
CA TYR A 7 -46.44 -3.87 -6.68
C TYR A 7 -45.46 -4.98 -6.28
N GLN A 8 -45.18 -5.94 -7.18
CA GLN A 8 -44.11 -6.94 -7.02
C GLN A 8 -42.72 -6.28 -7.00
N TYR A 9 -42.47 -5.31 -7.90
CA TYR A 9 -41.23 -4.53 -7.96
C TYR A 9 -41.00 -3.74 -6.66
N ARG A 10 -42.05 -3.14 -6.08
CA ARG A 10 -41.99 -2.44 -4.79
C ARG A 10 -41.83 -3.37 -3.60
N ARG A 11 -42.41 -4.59 -3.60
CA ARG A 11 -42.15 -5.61 -2.55
C ARG A 11 -40.71 -6.12 -2.55
N ILE A 12 -40.07 -6.25 -3.71
CA ILE A 12 -38.64 -6.61 -3.82
C ILE A 12 -37.72 -5.51 -3.24
N ILE A 13 -38.12 -4.24 -3.35
CA ILE A 13 -37.36 -3.09 -2.82
C ILE A 13 -37.63 -2.87 -1.32
N ASN A 14 -38.71 -3.43 -0.78
CA ASN A 14 -39.10 -3.25 0.62
C ASN A 14 -38.44 -4.26 1.56
N VAL A 15 -37.10 -4.24 1.65
CA VAL A 15 -36.40 -4.85 2.79
C VAL A 15 -35.19 -4.00 3.15
N LYS A 16 -35.12 -3.65 4.42
CA LYS A 16 -33.98 -3.07 5.16
C LYS A 16 -32.67 -3.88 5.09
N ASP A 17 -32.53 -4.82 4.15
CA ASP A 17 -31.34 -5.61 3.91
C ASP A 17 -30.58 -5.05 2.69
N LYS A 18 -29.79 -3.99 2.93
CA LYS A 18 -28.63 -3.64 2.09
C LYS A 18 -27.53 -4.71 2.18
N LYS A 19 -27.88 -6.00 2.10
CA LYS A 19 -26.89 -7.07 2.03
C LYS A 19 -26.27 -6.98 0.65
N THR A 20 -25.08 -6.41 0.52
CA THR A 20 -24.29 -6.54 -0.71
C THR A 20 -23.92 -8.02 -0.90
N PHE A 21 -23.86 -8.52 -2.14
CA PHE A 21 -23.30 -9.85 -2.41
C PHE A 21 -21.78 -9.73 -2.52
N SER A 22 -21.05 -10.83 -2.26
CA SER A 22 -19.60 -10.84 -2.31
C SER A 22 -19.10 -10.60 -3.74
N GLY A 23 -18.20 -9.64 -3.91
CA GLY A 23 -17.55 -9.32 -5.19
C GLY A 23 -16.44 -10.30 -5.58
N GLY A 24 -15.50 -9.82 -6.40
CA GLY A 24 -14.29 -10.56 -6.76
C GLY A 24 -13.41 -10.87 -5.53
N ARG A 25 -12.50 -11.83 -5.69
CA ARG A 25 -11.50 -12.16 -4.65
C ARG A 25 -10.20 -11.43 -4.94
N VAL A 26 -9.62 -10.84 -3.91
CA VAL A 26 -8.25 -10.32 -3.96
C VAL A 26 -7.42 -11.18 -3.02
N LEU A 27 -6.34 -11.75 -3.55
CA LEU A 27 -5.40 -12.56 -2.78
C LEU A 27 -4.58 -11.66 -1.85
N GLU A 28 -3.97 -12.29 -0.85
CA GLU A 28 -2.98 -11.60 -0.02
C GLU A 28 -1.77 -11.20 -0.88
N VAL A 29 -1.24 -10.01 -0.60
CA VAL A 29 -0.15 -9.41 -1.36
C VAL A 29 1.15 -9.76 -0.66
N ILE A 30 2.11 -10.35 -1.39
CA ILE A 30 3.48 -10.46 -0.91
C ILE A 30 4.21 -9.15 -1.25
N ALA A 31 4.10 -8.18 -0.33
CA ALA A 31 4.64 -6.84 -0.51
C ALA A 31 6.17 -6.85 -0.35
N ARG A 32 6.88 -6.71 -1.48
CA ARG A 32 8.35 -6.62 -1.56
C ARG A 32 8.76 -6.26 -2.99
N MET A 33 10.06 -6.02 -3.17
CA MET A 33 10.70 -6.12 -4.48
C MET A 33 10.92 -7.59 -4.85
N HIS A 34 10.41 -8.00 -6.00
CA HIS A 34 10.66 -9.32 -6.58
C HIS A 34 11.72 -9.15 -7.67
N VAL A 35 12.83 -9.87 -7.51
CA VAL A 35 14.02 -9.78 -8.36
C VAL A 35 14.04 -10.83 -9.48
N ASP A 36 13.25 -11.88 -9.30
CA ASP A 36 13.02 -12.90 -10.30
C ASP A 36 11.91 -12.44 -11.24
N THR A 37 11.91 -13.00 -12.45
CA THR A 37 10.96 -12.65 -13.48
C THR A 37 9.57 -13.08 -13.03
N THR A 38 8.59 -12.19 -13.17
CA THR A 38 7.20 -12.47 -12.79
C THR A 38 6.28 -12.38 -14.00
N LEU A 39 5.24 -13.19 -13.99
CA LEU A 39 4.23 -13.27 -15.05
C LEU A 39 2.95 -12.62 -14.55
N LEU A 40 2.41 -11.68 -15.31
CA LEU A 40 1.04 -11.22 -15.15
C LEU A 40 0.16 -12.02 -16.11
N MET A 41 -0.67 -12.89 -15.55
CA MET A 41 -1.63 -13.71 -16.27
C MET A 41 -3.05 -13.17 -15.99
N ASP A 42 -3.85 -12.96 -17.03
CA ASP A 42 -5.20 -12.38 -16.93
C ASP A 42 -6.23 -13.23 -17.69
N PHE A 43 -7.42 -13.38 -17.13
CA PHE A 43 -8.52 -14.09 -17.77
C PHE A 43 -9.26 -13.18 -18.76
N LYS A 44 -9.27 -13.56 -20.04
CA LYS A 44 -10.02 -12.86 -21.09
C LYS A 44 -11.50 -12.76 -20.74
N SER A 45 -11.95 -11.54 -20.41
CA SER A 45 -13.37 -11.25 -20.18
C SER A 45 -14.02 -12.27 -19.22
N LEU A 46 -13.42 -12.46 -18.04
CA LEU A 46 -13.77 -13.52 -17.09
C LEU A 46 -15.28 -13.66 -16.86
N TYR A 47 -15.96 -12.60 -16.41
CA TYR A 47 -17.39 -12.69 -16.07
C TYR A 47 -18.30 -13.00 -17.26
N PRO A 48 -18.17 -12.34 -18.43
CA PRO A 48 -18.86 -12.78 -19.65
C PRO A 48 -18.65 -14.26 -19.98
N ASN A 49 -17.43 -14.77 -19.87
CA ASN A 49 -17.15 -16.17 -20.18
C ASN A 49 -17.65 -17.13 -19.09
N ILE A 50 -17.69 -16.74 -17.82
CA ILE A 50 -18.34 -17.51 -16.74
C ILE A 50 -19.83 -17.72 -17.00
N ILE A 51 -20.52 -16.68 -17.52
CA ILE A 51 -21.93 -16.78 -17.88
C ILE A 51 -22.14 -17.89 -18.93
N ARG A 52 -21.22 -17.98 -19.91
CA ARG A 52 -21.25 -18.97 -20.98
C ARG A 52 -20.87 -20.37 -20.47
N GLU A 53 -19.76 -20.46 -19.76
CA GLU A 53 -19.19 -21.71 -19.21
C GLU A 53 -20.20 -22.47 -18.36
N TYR A 54 -20.89 -21.77 -17.46
CA TYR A 54 -21.83 -22.37 -16.52
C TYR A 54 -23.29 -22.12 -16.89
N ASN A 55 -23.58 -21.74 -18.14
CA ASN A 55 -24.93 -21.51 -18.65
C ASN A 55 -25.82 -20.69 -17.69
N ILE A 56 -25.31 -19.58 -17.15
CA ILE A 56 -25.98 -18.78 -16.10
C ILE A 56 -27.06 -17.91 -16.74
N CYS A 57 -28.33 -18.21 -16.49
CA CYS A 57 -29.46 -17.49 -17.06
C CYS A 57 -30.71 -17.61 -16.16
N PHE A 58 -31.67 -16.70 -16.34
CA PHE A 58 -33.02 -16.82 -15.77
C PHE A 58 -33.71 -18.13 -16.13
N THR A 59 -33.47 -18.61 -17.36
CA THR A 59 -34.11 -19.81 -17.91
C THR A 59 -33.46 -21.12 -17.48
N THR A 60 -32.28 -21.06 -16.86
CA THR A 60 -31.48 -22.23 -16.49
C THR A 60 -31.24 -22.32 -14.98
N MET A 61 -31.69 -21.30 -14.23
CA MET A 61 -31.61 -21.24 -12.78
C MET A 61 -33.01 -21.02 -12.18
N PRO A 62 -33.76 -22.10 -11.89
CA PRO A 62 -35.11 -22.01 -11.35
C PRO A 62 -35.15 -21.24 -10.03
N GLY A 63 -36.03 -20.24 -9.94
CA GLY A 63 -36.22 -19.43 -8.73
C GLY A 63 -35.12 -18.39 -8.46
N VAL A 64 -34.24 -18.12 -9.43
CA VAL A 64 -33.10 -17.21 -9.25
C VAL A 64 -33.48 -15.82 -8.75
N CYS A 65 -34.68 -15.32 -9.03
CA CYS A 65 -35.08 -13.97 -8.60
C CYS A 65 -35.63 -13.89 -7.17
N PHE A 66 -36.04 -15.01 -6.56
CA PHE A 66 -36.82 -14.97 -5.30
C PHE A 66 -36.37 -16.00 -4.25
N LYS A 67 -35.62 -17.04 -4.62
CA LYS A 67 -35.05 -18.00 -3.66
C LYS A 67 -33.78 -17.47 -2.99
N SER A 68 -33.43 -18.06 -1.85
CA SER A 68 -32.14 -17.84 -1.20
C SER A 68 -30.99 -18.36 -2.09
N PHE A 69 -29.77 -17.85 -1.89
CA PHE A 69 -28.61 -18.21 -2.72
C PHE A 69 -28.20 -19.69 -2.58
N ASP A 70 -28.52 -20.33 -1.47
CA ASP A 70 -28.14 -21.73 -1.21
C ASP A 70 -29.14 -22.71 -1.86
N GLU A 71 -30.34 -22.25 -2.22
CA GLU A 71 -31.39 -23.04 -2.86
C GLU A 71 -31.36 -22.98 -4.40
N ILE A 72 -30.55 -22.11 -4.98
CA ILE A 72 -30.43 -21.96 -6.44
C ILE A 72 -29.35 -22.89 -6.99
N TYR A 73 -29.63 -23.48 -8.14
CA TYR A 73 -28.67 -24.29 -8.90
C TYR A 73 -28.81 -23.99 -10.39
N VAL A 74 -27.77 -24.31 -11.15
CA VAL A 74 -27.83 -24.32 -12.61
C VAL A 74 -28.33 -25.70 -13.02
N GLN A 75 -29.38 -25.75 -13.83
CA GLN A 75 -29.88 -27.01 -14.38
C GLN A 75 -28.81 -27.68 -15.25
N LEU A 76 -28.51 -28.93 -14.92
CA LEU A 76 -27.60 -29.77 -15.71
C LEU A 76 -28.27 -30.10 -17.05
N ASN A 77 -27.46 -30.14 -18.11
CA ASN A 77 -27.89 -30.48 -19.49
C ASN A 77 -29.01 -29.61 -20.08
N ALA A 78 -29.31 -28.45 -19.49
CA ALA A 78 -30.25 -27.50 -20.07
C ALA A 78 -29.67 -26.90 -21.36
N PRO A 79 -30.52 -26.60 -22.37
CA PRO A 79 -30.07 -25.86 -23.55
C PRO A 79 -29.51 -24.51 -23.15
N MET A 80 -28.61 -23.97 -23.96
CA MET A 80 -27.97 -22.69 -23.67
C MET A 80 -29.04 -21.57 -23.55
N GLY A 81 -29.03 -20.90 -22.39
CA GLY A 81 -29.98 -19.86 -22.05
C GLY A 81 -29.81 -18.59 -22.89
N ILE A 82 -30.77 -17.68 -22.79
CA ILE A 82 -30.81 -16.43 -23.58
C ILE A 82 -29.60 -15.55 -23.26
N ILE A 83 -29.27 -15.38 -21.97
CA ILE A 83 -28.17 -14.50 -21.55
C ILE A 83 -26.80 -15.04 -22.01
N PRO A 84 -26.45 -16.33 -21.81
CA PRO A 84 -25.23 -16.91 -22.35
C PRO A 84 -25.09 -16.80 -23.88
N LYS A 85 -26.18 -17.00 -24.64
CA LYS A 85 -26.18 -16.81 -26.10
C LYS A 85 -25.85 -15.37 -26.49
N LEU A 86 -26.57 -14.41 -25.92
CA LEU A 86 -26.35 -12.98 -26.17
C LEU A 86 -24.92 -12.55 -25.83
N VAL A 87 -24.39 -13.03 -24.70
CA VAL A 87 -23.01 -12.74 -24.31
C VAL A 87 -22.02 -13.38 -25.28
N GLY A 88 -22.30 -14.60 -25.76
CA GLY A 88 -21.54 -15.26 -26.81
C GLY A 88 -21.45 -14.40 -28.07
N ASP A 89 -22.58 -13.91 -28.57
CA ASP A 89 -22.65 -13.06 -29.77
C ASP A 89 -21.83 -11.77 -29.60
N ILE A 90 -21.89 -11.13 -28.43
CA ILE A 90 -21.13 -9.91 -28.12
C ILE A 90 -19.61 -10.20 -28.10
N VAL A 91 -19.19 -11.28 -27.44
CA VAL A 91 -17.78 -11.67 -27.34
C VAL A 91 -17.22 -12.07 -28.71
N GLU A 92 -18.00 -12.79 -29.51
CA GLU A 92 -17.62 -13.17 -30.88
C GLU A 92 -17.52 -11.95 -31.79
N ALA A 93 -18.51 -11.05 -31.77
CA ALA A 93 -18.48 -9.81 -32.53
C ALA A 93 -17.26 -8.94 -32.17
N ARG A 94 -16.89 -8.90 -30.88
CA ARG A 94 -15.69 -8.19 -30.42
C ARG A 94 -14.42 -8.82 -30.98
N SER A 95 -14.37 -10.15 -31.02
CA SER A 95 -13.24 -10.90 -31.56
C SER A 95 -13.08 -10.66 -33.07
N LYS A 96 -14.19 -10.63 -33.82
CA LYS A 96 -14.21 -10.25 -35.24
C LYS A 96 -13.73 -8.82 -35.46
N ALA A 97 -14.19 -7.85 -34.66
CA ALA A 97 -13.73 -6.46 -34.74
C ALA A 97 -12.22 -6.33 -34.48
N LYS A 98 -11.68 -7.07 -33.49
CA LYS A 98 -10.23 -7.13 -33.25
C LYS A 98 -9.47 -7.74 -34.43
N CYS A 99 -9.99 -8.81 -35.02
CA CYS A 99 -9.39 -9.43 -36.20
C CYS A 99 -9.32 -8.43 -37.36
N HIS A 100 -10.42 -7.75 -37.68
CA HIS A 100 -10.46 -6.72 -38.72
C HIS A 100 -9.49 -5.57 -38.44
N MET A 101 -9.42 -5.09 -37.19
CA MET A 101 -8.49 -4.04 -36.78
C MET A 101 -7.01 -4.41 -37.00
N ASN A 102 -6.69 -5.70 -36.93
CA ASN A 102 -5.33 -6.23 -37.12
C ASN A 102 -5.03 -6.66 -38.56
N THR A 103 -5.96 -6.41 -39.51
CA THR A 103 -5.74 -6.73 -40.93
C THR A 103 -4.60 -5.88 -41.49
N PRO A 104 -3.65 -6.46 -42.25
CA PRO A 104 -2.60 -5.71 -42.93
C PRO A 104 -3.19 -4.63 -43.84
N ASN A 105 -2.54 -3.47 -43.95
CA ASN A 105 -2.90 -2.38 -44.86
C ASN A 105 -4.31 -1.76 -44.67
N ILE A 106 -4.89 -1.89 -43.48
CA ILE A 106 -6.16 -1.24 -43.14
C ILE A 106 -6.02 0.30 -43.09
N SER A 107 -7.02 1.03 -43.58
CA SER A 107 -7.02 2.49 -43.51
C SER A 107 -7.09 3.00 -42.06
N LEU A 108 -6.54 4.19 -41.78
CA LEU A 108 -6.61 4.80 -40.44
C LEU A 108 -8.05 4.97 -39.95
N ALA A 109 -8.98 5.32 -40.86
CA ALA A 109 -10.39 5.49 -40.55
C ALA A 109 -11.06 4.16 -40.15
N GLU A 110 -10.79 3.08 -40.88
CA GLU A 110 -11.34 1.76 -40.54
C GLU A 110 -10.73 1.20 -39.26
N LYS A 111 -9.43 1.41 -39.05
CA LYS A 111 -8.78 1.02 -37.79
C LYS A 111 -9.41 1.74 -36.60
N ALA A 112 -9.67 3.05 -36.72
CA ALA A 112 -10.37 3.83 -35.71
C ALA A 112 -11.80 3.33 -35.47
N LYS A 113 -12.54 3.00 -36.55
CA LYS A 113 -13.89 2.42 -36.48
C LYS A 113 -13.90 1.10 -35.71
N TYR A 114 -13.05 0.14 -36.07
CA TYR A 114 -13.00 -1.16 -35.38
C TYR A 114 -12.49 -1.05 -33.95
N GLN A 115 -11.59 -0.10 -33.68
CA GLN A 115 -11.17 0.21 -32.32
C GLN A 115 -12.34 0.75 -31.48
N ALA A 116 -13.15 1.67 -32.01
CA ALA A 116 -14.35 2.14 -31.33
C ALA A 116 -15.35 1.00 -31.10
N GLN A 117 -15.57 0.15 -32.11
CA GLN A 117 -16.48 -0.99 -32.03
C GLN A 117 -16.05 -2.01 -30.96
N GLN A 118 -14.77 -2.42 -30.91
CA GLN A 118 -14.31 -3.38 -29.91
C GLN A 118 -14.37 -2.82 -28.49
N LEU A 119 -14.13 -1.51 -28.31
CA LEU A 119 -14.27 -0.83 -27.02
C LEU A 119 -15.73 -0.80 -26.56
N ALA A 120 -16.67 -0.47 -27.46
CA ALA A 120 -18.10 -0.47 -27.16
C ALA A 120 -18.58 -1.87 -26.74
N LEU A 121 -18.21 -2.91 -27.50
CA LEU A 121 -18.58 -4.29 -27.18
C LEU A 121 -17.95 -4.77 -25.85
N LYS A 122 -16.70 -4.37 -25.56
CA LYS A 122 -16.05 -4.63 -24.27
C LYS A 122 -16.85 -3.99 -23.12
N LEU A 123 -17.27 -2.74 -23.28
CA LEU A 123 -18.02 -2.01 -22.26
C LEU A 123 -19.38 -2.67 -22.00
N ILE A 124 -20.11 -3.05 -23.06
CA ILE A 124 -21.40 -3.74 -22.95
C ILE A 124 -21.23 -5.06 -22.18
N ALA A 125 -20.28 -5.90 -22.59
CA ALA A 125 -20.03 -7.20 -21.94
C ALA A 125 -19.67 -7.04 -20.45
N ASN A 126 -18.76 -6.10 -20.13
CA ASN A 126 -18.34 -5.85 -18.76
C ASN A 126 -19.43 -5.21 -17.90
N THR A 127 -20.37 -4.46 -18.48
CA THR A 127 -21.45 -3.80 -17.73
C THR A 127 -22.61 -4.76 -17.44
N LEU A 128 -22.78 -5.81 -18.25
CA LEU A 128 -23.92 -6.71 -18.15
C LEU A 128 -24.01 -7.40 -16.78
N TYR A 129 -22.90 -7.94 -16.26
CA TYR A 129 -22.91 -8.60 -14.95
C TYR A 129 -23.26 -7.61 -13.82
N GLY A 130 -22.70 -6.39 -13.88
CA GLY A 130 -22.93 -5.35 -12.88
C GLY A 130 -24.39 -4.89 -12.87
N SER A 131 -25.03 -4.91 -14.04
CA SER A 131 -26.44 -4.55 -14.18
C SER A 131 -27.36 -5.50 -13.41
N PHE A 132 -27.08 -6.82 -13.41
CA PHE A 132 -27.85 -7.79 -12.61
C PHE A 132 -27.77 -7.53 -11.10
N GLY A 133 -26.70 -6.89 -10.62
CA GLY A 133 -26.54 -6.50 -9.23
C GLY A 133 -27.21 -5.17 -8.85
N SER A 134 -27.70 -4.41 -9.82
CA SER A 134 -28.33 -3.10 -9.59
C SER A 134 -29.83 -3.23 -9.40
N ILE A 135 -30.35 -2.79 -8.24
CA ILE A 135 -31.78 -2.78 -7.95
C ILE A 135 -32.60 -1.91 -8.93
N TYR A 136 -31.96 -0.97 -9.62
CA TYR A 136 -32.59 -0.10 -10.60
C TYR A 136 -32.67 -0.73 -11.99
N PHE A 137 -31.97 -1.85 -12.22
CA PHE A 137 -32.01 -2.54 -13.50
C PHE A 137 -33.31 -3.32 -13.63
N ARG A 138 -34.00 -3.18 -14.78
CA ARG A 138 -35.29 -3.84 -15.05
C ARG A 138 -35.23 -5.36 -14.87
N PHE A 139 -34.10 -5.97 -15.21
CA PHE A 139 -33.85 -7.41 -15.05
C PHE A 139 -32.94 -7.68 -13.84
N TYR A 140 -33.11 -6.93 -12.74
CA TYR A 140 -32.36 -7.13 -11.50
C TYR A 140 -32.44 -8.60 -11.05
N ALA A 141 -31.28 -9.18 -10.81
CA ALA A 141 -31.11 -10.59 -10.50
C ALA A 141 -29.87 -10.79 -9.63
N ARG A 142 -29.99 -10.44 -8.35
CA ARG A 142 -28.90 -10.53 -7.37
C ARG A 142 -28.16 -11.87 -7.41
N ASN A 143 -28.93 -12.96 -7.44
CA ASN A 143 -28.41 -14.31 -7.39
C ASN A 143 -27.61 -14.70 -8.65
N ILE A 144 -27.96 -14.15 -9.82
CA ILE A 144 -27.14 -14.28 -11.04
C ILE A 144 -25.80 -13.59 -10.81
N ALA A 145 -25.80 -12.34 -10.36
CA ALA A 145 -24.57 -11.59 -10.10
C ALA A 145 -23.69 -12.28 -9.04
N ALA A 146 -24.30 -12.76 -7.95
CA ALA A 146 -23.61 -13.50 -6.89
C ALA A 146 -23.04 -14.84 -7.38
N LYS A 147 -23.74 -15.56 -8.28
CA LYS A 147 -23.25 -16.83 -8.84
C LYS A 147 -22.05 -16.61 -9.75
N ILE A 148 -22.11 -15.56 -10.58
CA ILE A 148 -20.99 -15.16 -11.46
C ILE A 148 -19.75 -14.84 -10.61
N THR A 149 -19.88 -14.01 -9.57
CA THR A 149 -18.74 -13.67 -8.72
C THR A 149 -18.24 -14.86 -7.92
N ALA A 150 -19.14 -15.74 -7.44
CA ALA A 150 -18.76 -16.97 -6.76
C ALA A 150 -17.90 -17.88 -7.65
N LYS A 151 -18.32 -18.11 -8.90
CA LYS A 151 -17.52 -18.86 -9.88
C LYS A 151 -16.21 -18.16 -10.23
N GLY A 152 -16.19 -16.83 -10.31
CA GLY A 152 -14.96 -16.07 -10.53
C GLY A 152 -13.93 -16.30 -9.43
N ARG A 153 -14.37 -16.31 -8.15
CA ARG A 153 -13.48 -16.61 -7.02
C ARG A 153 -12.98 -18.06 -7.05
N GLU A 154 -13.83 -19.00 -7.42
CA GLU A 154 -13.48 -20.42 -7.57
C GLU A 154 -12.42 -20.62 -8.67
N ILE A 155 -12.64 -20.06 -9.85
CA ILE A 155 -11.71 -20.13 -10.99
C ILE A 155 -10.35 -19.52 -10.64
N LEU A 156 -10.33 -18.35 -10.00
CA LEU A 156 -9.09 -17.72 -9.56
C LEU A 156 -8.32 -18.63 -8.60
N MET A 157 -9.00 -19.24 -7.63
CA MET A 157 -8.37 -20.16 -6.68
C MET A 157 -7.91 -21.47 -7.32
N ASN A 158 -8.65 -21.97 -8.31
CA ASN A 158 -8.24 -23.15 -9.08
C ASN A 158 -6.96 -22.86 -9.86
N ALA A 159 -6.86 -21.71 -10.54
CA ALA A 159 -5.65 -21.30 -11.23
C ALA A 159 -4.45 -21.11 -10.30
N VAL A 160 -4.65 -20.54 -9.10
CA VAL A 160 -3.62 -20.48 -8.05
C VAL A 160 -3.16 -21.87 -7.64
N THR A 161 -4.11 -22.79 -7.45
CA THR A 161 -3.81 -24.16 -7.02
C THR A 161 -3.03 -24.91 -8.11
N MET A 162 -3.42 -24.74 -9.38
CA MET A 162 -2.72 -25.32 -10.53
C MET A 162 -1.31 -24.76 -10.70
N ALA A 163 -1.12 -23.44 -10.52
CA ALA A 163 0.21 -22.84 -10.53
C ALA A 163 1.09 -23.42 -9.42
N LYS A 164 0.55 -23.55 -8.19
CA LYS A 164 1.25 -24.14 -7.04
C LYS A 164 1.61 -25.61 -7.25
N SER A 165 0.70 -26.41 -7.80
CA SER A 165 0.96 -27.83 -8.12
C SER A 165 2.06 -28.00 -9.17
N ASN A 166 2.31 -26.97 -9.99
CA ASN A 166 3.42 -26.91 -10.94
C ASN A 166 4.64 -26.17 -10.37
N THR A 167 4.78 -26.08 -9.03
CA THR A 167 5.91 -25.46 -8.31
C THR A 167 6.07 -23.95 -8.44
N PHE A 168 5.06 -23.24 -8.98
CA PHE A 168 5.11 -21.78 -9.11
C PHE A 168 4.33 -21.07 -7.99
N SER A 169 4.89 -19.97 -7.49
CA SER A 169 4.27 -19.20 -6.40
C SER A 169 3.46 -18.03 -6.93
N THR A 170 2.20 -17.93 -6.54
CA THR A 170 1.38 -16.73 -6.81
C THR A 170 1.69 -15.66 -5.76
N ILE A 171 2.22 -14.52 -6.19
CA ILE A 171 2.61 -13.40 -5.31
C ILE A 171 1.53 -12.32 -5.17
N TYR A 172 0.59 -12.28 -6.12
CA TYR A 172 -0.57 -11.41 -6.08
C TYR A 172 -1.70 -11.98 -6.97
N GLY A 173 -2.94 -11.63 -6.67
CA GLY A 173 -4.07 -11.89 -7.56
C GLY A 173 -5.25 -11.00 -7.24
N ASP A 174 -5.95 -10.56 -8.29
CA ASP A 174 -7.10 -9.66 -8.19
C ASP A 174 -8.14 -10.02 -9.24
N THR A 175 -9.28 -10.53 -8.76
CA THR A 175 -10.50 -10.81 -9.50
C THR A 175 -10.33 -11.80 -10.66
N ASP A 176 -9.63 -11.38 -11.70
CA ASP A 176 -9.36 -12.05 -12.98
C ASP A 176 -7.88 -12.11 -13.36
N SER A 177 -6.99 -11.54 -12.54
CA SER A 177 -5.55 -11.52 -12.79
C SER A 177 -4.74 -12.19 -11.68
N LEU A 178 -3.60 -12.77 -12.06
CA LEU A 178 -2.62 -13.42 -11.20
C LEU A 178 -1.22 -12.91 -11.54
N ILE A 179 -0.44 -12.60 -10.52
CA ILE A 179 1.01 -12.40 -10.68
C ILE A 179 1.72 -13.60 -10.09
N ILE A 180 2.54 -14.25 -10.91
CA ILE A 180 3.22 -15.50 -10.59
C ILE A 180 4.73 -15.27 -10.63
N ASP A 181 5.41 -15.65 -9.56
CA ASP A 181 6.87 -15.68 -9.49
C ASP A 181 7.37 -16.97 -10.15
N THR A 182 8.20 -16.80 -11.18
CA THR A 182 8.76 -17.92 -11.93
C THR A 182 9.97 -18.54 -11.26
N MET A 183 10.59 -17.84 -10.28
CA MET A 183 11.90 -18.17 -9.72
C MET A 183 13.01 -18.24 -10.79
N GLN A 184 12.81 -17.62 -11.96
CA GLN A 184 13.76 -17.58 -13.06
C GLN A 184 14.18 -16.14 -13.36
N ARG A 185 15.44 -15.95 -13.78
CA ARG A 185 15.96 -14.63 -14.19
C ARG A 185 15.82 -14.36 -15.68
N ASP A 186 15.75 -15.41 -16.50
CA ASP A 186 15.63 -15.28 -17.95
C ASP A 186 14.16 -15.11 -18.37
N PRO A 187 13.81 -14.00 -19.04
CA PRO A 187 12.46 -13.79 -19.57
C PRO A 187 12.02 -14.82 -20.61
N THR A 188 12.96 -15.47 -21.31
CA THR A 188 12.65 -16.51 -22.30
C THR A 188 12.05 -17.74 -21.61
N GLU A 189 12.67 -18.18 -20.53
CA GLU A 189 12.17 -19.29 -19.71
C GLU A 189 10.85 -18.92 -19.02
N ALA A 190 10.71 -17.68 -18.55
CA ALA A 190 9.45 -17.19 -18.01
C ALA A 190 8.30 -17.29 -19.03
N ARG A 191 8.56 -17.01 -20.32
CA ARG A 191 7.56 -17.18 -21.39
C ARG A 191 7.17 -18.64 -21.60
N ARG A 192 8.14 -19.57 -21.51
CA ARG A 192 7.86 -21.01 -21.57
C ARG A 192 6.96 -21.45 -20.42
N ILE A 193 7.25 -20.99 -19.19
CA ILE A 193 6.46 -21.23 -17.99
C ILE A 193 5.04 -20.68 -18.15
N ALA A 194 4.88 -19.47 -18.69
CA ALA A 194 3.58 -18.89 -18.98
C ALA A 194 2.75 -19.77 -19.91
N GLY A 195 3.37 -20.35 -20.95
CA GLY A 195 2.74 -21.32 -21.85
C GLY A 195 2.25 -22.58 -21.13
N VAL A 196 3.06 -23.13 -20.21
CA VAL A 196 2.68 -24.31 -19.40
C VAL A 196 1.47 -23.99 -18.52
N ILE A 197 1.53 -22.89 -17.76
CA ILE A 197 0.42 -22.48 -16.86
C ILE A 197 -0.85 -22.21 -17.66
N LYS A 198 -0.73 -21.50 -18.79
CA LYS A 198 -1.83 -21.24 -19.72
C LYS A 198 -2.49 -22.54 -20.17
N ASN A 199 -1.70 -23.51 -20.63
CA ASN A 199 -2.23 -24.78 -21.13
C ASN A 199 -2.94 -25.58 -20.03
N VAL A 200 -2.32 -25.73 -18.86
CA VAL A 200 -2.89 -26.49 -17.74
C VAL A 200 -4.20 -25.88 -17.26
N VAL A 201 -4.28 -24.56 -17.15
CA VAL A 201 -5.51 -23.87 -16.70
C VAL A 201 -6.59 -23.92 -17.77
N ASN A 202 -6.25 -23.64 -19.03
CA ASN A 202 -7.25 -23.54 -20.11
C ASN A 202 -7.86 -24.89 -20.48
N GLN A 203 -7.16 -26.01 -20.26
CA GLN A 203 -7.70 -27.36 -20.46
C GLN A 203 -8.92 -27.67 -19.58
N GLN A 204 -9.16 -26.91 -18.51
CA GLN A 204 -10.28 -27.11 -17.59
C GLN A 204 -11.59 -26.47 -18.04
N TYR A 205 -11.53 -25.59 -19.05
CA TYR A 205 -12.64 -24.72 -19.39
C TYR A 205 -12.86 -24.69 -20.90
N GLN A 206 -14.12 -24.53 -21.32
CA GLN A 206 -14.46 -24.44 -22.73
C GLN A 206 -14.35 -23.02 -23.28
N PHE A 207 -14.77 -22.01 -22.51
CA PHE A 207 -14.86 -20.61 -22.94
C PHE A 207 -13.96 -19.67 -22.13
N ILE A 208 -13.43 -20.13 -21.00
CA ILE A 208 -12.58 -19.31 -20.12
C ILE A 208 -11.12 -19.53 -20.51
N GLU A 209 -10.46 -18.44 -20.88
CA GLU A 209 -9.07 -18.46 -21.32
C GLU A 209 -8.22 -17.55 -20.43
N LEU A 210 -7.20 -18.13 -19.80
CA LEU A 210 -6.09 -17.42 -19.20
C LEU A 210 -5.07 -17.05 -20.28
N GLU A 211 -4.57 -15.83 -20.23
CA GLU A 211 -3.52 -15.33 -21.13
C GLU A 211 -2.38 -14.67 -20.38
N LEU A 212 -1.21 -14.66 -21.02
CA LEU A 212 -0.09 -13.85 -20.60
C LEU A 212 -0.35 -12.40 -21.02
N GLU A 213 -0.46 -11.50 -20.05
CA GLU A 213 -0.62 -10.07 -20.28
C GLU A 213 0.73 -9.35 -20.30
N ALA A 214 1.62 -9.67 -19.35
CA ALA A 214 2.94 -9.06 -19.27
C ALA A 214 3.97 -9.98 -18.60
N ILE A 215 5.24 -9.81 -18.97
CA ILE A 215 6.40 -10.39 -18.28
C ILE A 215 7.17 -9.24 -17.64
N TYR A 216 7.33 -9.26 -16.33
CA TYR A 216 8.12 -8.27 -15.60
C TYR A 216 9.48 -8.84 -15.22
N LYS A 217 10.56 -8.20 -15.66
CA LYS A 217 11.93 -8.55 -15.24
C LYS A 217 12.15 -8.23 -13.75
N TYR A 218 11.59 -7.11 -13.29
CA TYR A 218 11.53 -6.74 -11.88
C TYR A 218 10.15 -6.16 -11.59
N ILE A 219 9.64 -6.40 -10.38
CA ILE A 219 8.40 -5.78 -9.92
C ILE A 219 8.49 -5.47 -8.43
N ILE A 220 8.00 -4.30 -8.02
CA ILE A 220 7.73 -3.97 -6.63
C ILE A 220 6.23 -3.97 -6.46
N ILE A 221 5.73 -4.81 -5.57
CA ILE A 221 4.32 -4.86 -5.21
C ILE A 221 4.19 -4.23 -3.83
N VAL A 222 3.36 -3.20 -3.73
CA VAL A 222 3.17 -2.41 -2.51
C VAL A 222 1.91 -2.85 -1.79
N ASN A 223 0.80 -2.91 -2.52
CA ASN A 223 -0.50 -3.30 -2.01
C ASN A 223 -1.41 -3.74 -3.17
N ARG A 224 -2.68 -4.00 -2.87
CA ARG A 224 -3.71 -4.30 -3.86
C ARG A 224 -3.79 -3.20 -4.90
N LYS A 225 -3.70 -3.57 -6.18
CA LYS A 225 -3.69 -2.66 -7.35
C LYS A 225 -2.59 -1.59 -7.30
N GLN A 226 -1.54 -1.83 -6.51
CA GLN A 226 -0.41 -0.93 -6.31
C GLN A 226 0.90 -1.67 -6.56
N TYR A 227 1.42 -1.57 -7.78
CA TYR A 227 2.69 -2.18 -8.18
C TYR A 227 3.38 -1.40 -9.30
N THR A 228 4.71 -1.44 -9.32
CA THR A 228 5.56 -0.88 -10.38
C THR A 228 6.49 -1.97 -10.88
N GLY A 229 6.61 -2.15 -12.19
CA GLY A 229 7.47 -3.17 -12.77
C GLY A 229 8.14 -2.73 -14.06
N LEU A 230 9.23 -3.42 -14.40
CA LEU A 230 9.93 -3.28 -15.67
C LEU A 230 9.47 -4.40 -16.60
N SER A 231 8.53 -4.12 -17.50
CA SER A 231 7.95 -5.12 -18.38
C SER A 231 8.71 -5.28 -19.68
N LEU A 232 8.68 -6.50 -20.20
CA LEU A 232 9.25 -6.86 -21.48
C LEU A 232 8.21 -6.63 -22.59
N ILE A 233 8.56 -5.82 -23.58
CA ILE A 233 7.77 -5.58 -24.78
C ILE A 233 8.54 -6.09 -25.99
N ASP A 234 7.92 -6.95 -26.79
CA ASP A 234 8.49 -7.40 -28.06
C ASP A 234 8.24 -6.35 -29.14
N LEU A 235 9.30 -5.90 -29.78
CA LEU A 235 9.28 -4.95 -30.87
C LEU A 235 9.08 -5.67 -32.21
N PRO A 236 8.54 -4.98 -33.24
CA PRO A 236 8.31 -5.57 -34.56
C PRO A 236 9.58 -6.06 -35.27
N ASP A 237 10.75 -5.57 -34.88
CA ASP A 237 12.06 -5.96 -35.41
C ASP A 237 12.62 -7.25 -34.77
N GLY A 238 11.84 -7.90 -33.89
CA GLY A 238 12.22 -9.11 -33.18
C GLY A 238 13.10 -8.88 -31.95
N LYS A 239 13.40 -7.62 -31.61
CA LYS A 239 14.07 -7.27 -30.35
C LYS A 239 13.07 -7.12 -29.23
N SER A 240 13.51 -7.28 -27.98
CA SER A 240 12.69 -6.96 -26.82
C SER A 240 13.23 -5.73 -26.10
N GLN A 241 12.33 -4.85 -25.65
CA GLN A 241 12.65 -3.66 -24.87
C GLN A 241 12.02 -3.75 -23.48
N LEU A 242 12.73 -3.23 -22.49
CA LEU A 242 12.24 -3.08 -21.13
C LEU A 242 11.57 -1.70 -20.95
N VAL A 243 10.30 -1.70 -20.55
CA VAL A 243 9.51 -0.48 -20.32
C VAL A 243 9.05 -0.44 -18.87
N LEU A 244 9.21 0.72 -18.24
CA LEU A 244 8.76 0.92 -16.87
C LEU A 244 7.26 1.21 -16.89
N GLU A 245 6.48 0.40 -16.18
CA GLU A 245 5.04 0.59 -16.04
C GLU A 245 4.60 0.38 -14.60
N GLY A 246 3.44 0.93 -14.24
CA GLY A 246 2.94 0.84 -12.88
C GLY A 246 1.46 1.12 -12.78
N LYS A 247 0.83 0.44 -11.83
CA LYS A 247 -0.58 0.57 -11.49
C LYS A 247 -0.66 1.16 -10.08
N GLY A 248 -1.23 2.36 -9.95
CA GLY A 248 -1.47 3.03 -8.66
C GLY A 248 -0.24 3.59 -7.93
N THR A 249 0.98 3.27 -8.35
CA THR A 249 2.23 3.66 -7.67
C THR A 249 2.98 4.79 -8.38
N LEU A 250 3.19 4.68 -9.69
CA LEU A 250 3.92 5.67 -10.49
C LEU A 250 3.14 6.99 -10.61
N PRO A 251 3.82 8.15 -10.49
CA PRO A 251 3.20 9.45 -10.70
C PRO A 251 2.76 9.62 -12.15
N LYS A 252 1.64 10.31 -12.35
CA LYS A 252 1.11 10.66 -13.69
C LYS A 252 1.15 12.17 -13.89
N LYS A 253 1.25 12.60 -15.15
CA LYS A 253 1.11 14.00 -15.56
C LYS A 253 -0.23 14.58 -15.07
N GLY A 254 -0.22 15.87 -14.74
CA GLY A 254 -1.32 16.58 -14.13
C GLY A 254 -0.91 17.10 -12.76
N SER A 255 -1.27 16.37 -11.70
CA SER A 255 -0.98 16.76 -10.32
C SER A 255 0.48 16.63 -9.87
N ASN A 256 1.38 16.16 -10.74
CA ASN A 256 2.82 16.07 -10.46
C ASN A 256 3.57 16.81 -11.57
N CYS A 257 4.64 17.51 -11.20
CA CYS A 257 5.51 18.14 -12.17
C CYS A 257 6.37 17.12 -12.93
N GLN A 258 6.85 17.50 -14.12
CA GLN A 258 7.64 16.62 -14.99
C GLN A 258 8.97 16.22 -14.35
N LEU A 259 9.58 17.11 -13.57
CA LEU A 259 10.82 16.84 -12.85
C LEU A 259 10.64 15.65 -11.90
N VAL A 260 9.59 15.67 -11.06
CA VAL A 260 9.29 14.59 -10.11
C VAL A 260 9.04 13.26 -10.82
N ILE A 261 8.28 13.26 -11.91
CA ILE A 261 8.03 12.05 -12.70
C ILE A 261 9.36 11.48 -13.20
N SER A 262 10.20 12.31 -13.79
CA SER A 262 11.48 11.90 -14.37
C SER A 262 12.45 11.34 -13.32
N ILE A 263 12.49 11.96 -12.13
CA ILE A 263 13.31 11.48 -11.01
C ILE A 263 12.80 10.14 -10.49
N VAL A 264 11.50 9.97 -10.28
CA VAL A 264 10.91 8.71 -9.79
C VAL A 264 11.19 7.59 -10.79
N GLU A 265 11.03 7.84 -12.08
CA GLU A 265 11.37 6.87 -13.13
C GLU A 265 12.86 6.51 -13.13
N HIS A 266 13.74 7.50 -13.01
CA HIS A 266 15.19 7.29 -12.96
C HIS A 266 15.59 6.45 -11.75
N VAL A 267 15.15 6.82 -10.55
CA VAL A 267 15.44 6.08 -9.31
C VAL A 267 14.88 4.66 -9.39
N THR A 268 13.68 4.48 -9.92
CA THR A 268 13.10 3.14 -10.10
C THR A 268 13.91 2.29 -11.07
N LYS A 269 14.31 2.83 -12.23
CA LYS A 269 15.20 2.13 -13.18
C LYS A 269 16.57 1.83 -12.57
N GLN A 270 17.11 2.73 -11.75
CA GLN A 270 18.38 2.52 -11.04
C GLN A 270 18.28 1.39 -10.00
N MET A 271 17.11 1.17 -9.40
CA MET A 271 16.85 0.02 -8.54
C MET A 271 16.57 -1.27 -9.34
N PHE A 272 16.00 -1.14 -10.55
CA PHE A 272 15.67 -2.23 -11.48
C PHE A 272 16.80 -2.54 -12.47
N ASN A 273 17.95 -2.95 -11.95
CA ASN A 273 19.09 -3.40 -12.76
C ASN A 273 19.70 -4.70 -12.23
N ASP A 274 20.77 -5.19 -12.84
CA ASP A 274 21.44 -6.45 -12.47
C ASP A 274 22.60 -6.26 -11.47
N GLU A 275 22.90 -5.03 -11.03
CA GLU A 275 24.00 -4.77 -10.09
C GLU A 275 23.69 -5.29 -8.68
N LEU A 276 24.68 -5.38 -7.79
CA LEU A 276 24.40 -5.72 -6.39
C LEU A 276 23.62 -4.61 -5.70
N TYR A 277 22.67 -5.00 -4.85
CA TYR A 277 21.77 -4.07 -4.14
C TYR A 277 22.48 -2.88 -3.47
N PRO A 278 23.59 -3.06 -2.72
CA PRO A 278 24.30 -1.93 -2.11
C PRO A 278 24.85 -0.93 -3.14
N LYS A 279 25.27 -1.39 -4.32
CA LYS A 279 25.73 -0.51 -5.42
C LYS A 279 24.58 0.31 -5.99
N ARG A 280 23.40 -0.28 -6.14
CA ARG A 280 22.18 0.42 -6.61
C ARG A 280 21.80 1.53 -5.65
N ARG A 281 21.71 1.22 -4.35
CA ARG A 281 21.39 2.19 -3.29
C ARG A 281 22.41 3.34 -3.26
N LYS A 282 23.71 3.02 -3.38
CA LYS A 282 24.76 4.05 -3.45
C LYS A 282 24.59 4.98 -4.65
N LYS A 283 24.31 4.45 -5.84
CA LYS A 283 24.07 5.27 -7.03
C LYS A 283 22.81 6.14 -6.91
N VAL A 284 21.75 5.63 -6.28
CA VAL A 284 20.56 6.45 -5.97
C VAL A 284 20.93 7.60 -5.03
N ALA A 285 21.69 7.33 -3.98
CA ALA A 285 22.18 8.35 -3.05
C ALA A 285 23.02 9.42 -3.77
N GLU A 286 24.02 9.01 -4.56
CA GLU A 286 24.89 9.90 -5.34
C GLU A 286 24.09 10.75 -6.35
N TYR A 287 23.09 10.15 -7.02
CA TYR A 287 22.21 10.85 -7.95
C TYR A 287 21.36 11.91 -7.26
N LEU A 288 20.72 11.59 -6.13
CA LEU A 288 19.89 12.53 -5.38
C LEU A 288 20.71 13.70 -4.83
N GLN A 289 21.93 13.43 -4.35
CA GLN A 289 22.85 14.47 -3.86
C GLN A 289 23.28 15.42 -4.98
N LYS A 290 23.65 14.87 -6.14
CA LYS A 290 24.02 15.66 -7.32
C LYS A 290 22.86 16.52 -7.79
N LEU A 291 21.67 15.93 -7.92
CA LEU A 291 20.46 16.64 -8.32
C LEU A 291 20.11 17.77 -7.35
N ALA A 292 20.18 17.52 -6.04
CA ALA A 292 19.90 18.53 -5.04
C ALA A 292 20.89 19.71 -5.12
N LYS A 293 22.17 19.43 -5.36
CA LYS A 293 23.18 20.47 -5.59
C LYS A 293 22.86 21.31 -6.83
N GLU A 294 22.61 20.66 -7.97
CA GLU A 294 22.28 21.33 -9.24
C GLU A 294 20.99 22.17 -9.13
N ALA A 295 19.95 21.63 -8.49
CA ALA A 295 18.68 22.33 -8.32
C ALA A 295 18.77 23.53 -7.38
N ASN A 296 19.62 23.47 -6.35
CA ASN A 296 19.85 24.60 -5.44
C ASN A 296 20.77 25.68 -6.04
N GLU A 297 21.77 25.30 -6.84
CA GLU A 297 22.69 26.24 -7.49
C GLU A 297 22.02 26.98 -8.67
N ASN A 298 21.16 26.29 -9.43
CA ASN A 298 20.46 26.89 -10.57
C ASN A 298 18.98 26.44 -10.67
N PRO A 299 18.10 26.92 -9.77
CA PRO A 299 16.68 26.56 -9.76
C PRO A 299 15.95 26.85 -11.08
N SER A 300 16.35 27.93 -11.76
CA SER A 300 15.74 28.41 -13.01
C SER A 300 15.92 27.42 -14.18
N GLN A 301 16.91 26.54 -14.12
CA GLN A 301 17.11 25.49 -15.13
C GLN A 301 15.94 24.50 -15.18
N PHE A 302 15.29 24.26 -14.05
CA PHE A 302 14.23 23.25 -13.90
C PHE A 302 12.83 23.82 -14.07
N GLU A 303 12.69 25.13 -14.30
CA GLU A 303 11.42 25.85 -14.22
C GLU A 303 10.32 25.26 -15.12
N ASN A 304 10.66 24.88 -16.35
CA ASN A 304 9.72 24.25 -17.27
C ASN A 304 9.24 22.88 -16.79
N ASP A 305 10.10 22.14 -16.08
CA ASP A 305 9.79 20.81 -15.57
C ASP A 305 9.09 20.85 -14.21
N LEU A 306 9.03 22.02 -13.56
CA LEU A 306 8.37 22.25 -12.27
C LEU A 306 6.89 22.66 -12.40
N VAL A 307 6.41 22.90 -13.62
CA VAL A 307 5.01 23.27 -13.88
C VAL A 307 4.06 22.16 -13.44
N ILE A 308 3.04 22.54 -12.66
CA ILE A 308 1.94 21.66 -12.21
C ILE A 308 0.67 22.07 -12.96
N THR A 309 -0.05 21.09 -13.53
CA THR A 309 -1.30 21.35 -14.26
C THR A 309 -2.46 20.67 -13.57
N GLN A 310 -3.39 21.46 -13.02
CA GLN A 310 -4.53 20.95 -12.26
C GLN A 310 -5.85 21.38 -12.90
N LYS A 311 -6.80 20.44 -12.99
CA LYS A 311 -8.19 20.78 -13.33
C LYS A 311 -8.86 21.43 -12.13
N VAL A 312 -9.43 22.60 -12.33
CA VAL A 312 -10.02 23.37 -11.25
C VAL A 312 -11.52 23.15 -11.19
N GLY A 313 -11.97 22.52 -10.10
CA GLY A 313 -13.38 22.52 -9.71
C GLY A 313 -13.77 23.89 -9.16
N SER A 314 -15.04 24.28 -9.33
CA SER A 314 -15.60 25.60 -9.02
C SER A 314 -15.47 26.10 -7.56
N HIS A 315 -14.85 25.33 -6.65
CA HIS A 315 -14.72 25.63 -5.21
C HIS A 315 -13.32 25.35 -4.63
N SER A 316 -12.26 25.30 -5.46
CA SER A 316 -10.91 25.06 -4.92
C SER A 316 -10.26 26.34 -4.35
N ASN A 317 -9.57 26.24 -3.21
CA ASN A 317 -8.80 27.35 -2.62
C ASN A 317 -7.73 27.89 -3.59
N LEU A 318 -7.22 27.05 -4.50
CA LEU A 318 -6.30 27.45 -5.56
C LEU A 318 -6.97 28.42 -6.56
N TRP A 319 -8.25 28.22 -6.88
CA TRP A 319 -9.04 29.13 -7.72
C TRP A 319 -9.18 30.50 -7.06
N LEU A 320 -9.43 30.52 -5.75
CA LEU A 320 -9.54 31.76 -4.95
C LEU A 320 -8.19 32.48 -4.81
N SER A 321 -7.09 31.74 -4.65
CA SER A 321 -5.73 32.29 -4.56
C SER A 321 -5.22 32.86 -5.88
N CYS A 322 -5.44 32.16 -7.00
CA CYS A 322 -5.12 32.69 -8.34
C CYS A 322 -5.89 34.00 -8.62
N LYS A 323 -7.13 34.11 -8.11
CA LYS A 323 -7.94 35.33 -8.27
C LYS A 323 -7.47 36.50 -7.39
N SER A 324 -6.98 36.22 -6.18
CA SER A 324 -6.59 37.24 -5.20
C SER A 324 -5.16 37.73 -5.34
N ASN A 325 -4.24 36.92 -5.89
CA ASN A 325 -2.88 37.39 -6.23
C ASN A 325 -2.86 38.37 -7.41
N HIS A 326 -3.88 38.40 -8.27
CA HIS A 326 -4.05 39.44 -9.28
C HIS A 326 -4.54 40.80 -8.71
N GLU A 327 -5.02 40.85 -7.46
CA GLU A 327 -5.51 42.10 -6.83
C GLU A 327 -4.47 42.79 -5.93
N LYS A 328 -3.30 42.20 -5.68
CA LYS A 328 -2.30 42.78 -4.76
C LYS A 328 -0.88 42.77 -5.34
N LEU A 329 -0.65 43.60 -6.36
CA LEU A 329 0.67 44.17 -6.60
C LEU A 329 0.82 45.45 -5.76
N PRO A 330 1.85 45.60 -4.92
CA PRO A 330 2.09 46.83 -4.19
C PRO A 330 2.88 47.81 -5.06
N HIS A 331 2.38 49.05 -5.10
CA HIS A 331 3.00 50.27 -5.64
C HIS A 331 2.92 50.46 -7.16
N ASP A 332 1.86 51.15 -7.62
CA ASP A 332 2.09 52.51 -8.15
C ASP A 332 0.83 53.38 -7.98
N ASN A 333 0.96 54.38 -7.12
CA ASN A 333 0.05 55.52 -7.05
C ASN A 333 0.42 56.46 -8.19
N THR A 334 -0.16 56.28 -9.37
CA THR A 334 -0.36 57.39 -10.32
C THR A 334 -1.42 57.01 -11.35
N ASP A 335 -2.52 57.76 -11.30
CA ASP A 335 -3.42 58.15 -12.37
C ASP A 335 -3.57 57.28 -13.63
N ASN A 336 -4.85 56.95 -13.87
CA ASN A 336 -5.50 56.80 -15.17
C ASN A 336 -5.24 55.53 -16.02
N LYS A 337 -6.38 54.87 -16.31
CA LYS A 337 -6.72 54.13 -17.53
C LYS A 337 -5.92 52.86 -17.81
N THR A 338 -6.50 51.71 -17.46
CA THR A 338 -7.25 50.85 -18.41
C THR A 338 -7.67 49.55 -17.72
N ASN A 339 -8.98 49.36 -17.56
CA ASN A 339 -9.55 48.02 -17.40
C ASN A 339 -9.23 47.21 -18.66
N LYS A 340 -8.39 46.18 -18.57
CA LYS A 340 -8.36 45.08 -19.55
C LYS A 340 -7.69 43.84 -18.96
N ASP A 341 -8.36 42.71 -19.23
CA ASP A 341 -7.93 41.31 -19.09
C ASP A 341 -8.17 40.62 -17.74
N GLY A 342 -9.41 40.72 -17.25
CA GLY A 342 -10.00 39.67 -16.41
C GLY A 342 -10.54 38.52 -17.27
N SER A 343 -9.70 37.53 -17.61
CA SER A 343 -10.17 36.31 -18.27
C SER A 343 -11.00 35.47 -17.30
N ASN A 344 -12.32 35.36 -17.56
CA ASN A 344 -13.25 34.48 -16.85
C ASN A 344 -12.83 32.99 -17.05
N CYS A 345 -12.05 32.43 -16.12
CA CYS A 345 -11.78 30.99 -16.08
C CYS A 345 -13.09 30.22 -15.84
N LYS A 346 -13.48 29.35 -16.78
CA LYS A 346 -14.68 28.51 -16.66
C LYS A 346 -14.40 27.29 -15.79
N SER A 347 -15.42 26.79 -15.07
CA SER A 347 -15.34 25.48 -14.42
C SER A 347 -15.01 24.40 -15.45
N ASP A 348 -14.02 23.55 -15.16
CA ASP A 348 -13.38 22.52 -16.02
C ASP A 348 -12.14 22.95 -16.84
N GLU A 349 -11.70 24.21 -16.77
CA GLU A 349 -10.41 24.62 -17.33
C GLU A 349 -9.23 24.17 -16.45
N SER A 350 -8.12 23.80 -17.09
CA SER A 350 -6.88 23.40 -16.42
C SER A 350 -5.99 24.62 -16.20
N ILE A 351 -5.55 24.83 -14.96
CA ILE A 351 -4.62 25.91 -14.60
C ILE A 351 -3.21 25.32 -14.44
N SER A 352 -2.21 26.00 -15.01
CA SER A 352 -0.80 25.66 -14.90
C SER A 352 -0.08 26.69 -14.02
N TYR A 353 0.58 26.21 -12.96
CA TYR A 353 1.23 27.06 -11.97
C TYR A 353 2.58 26.47 -11.49
N ILE A 354 3.40 27.32 -10.86
CA ILE A 354 4.68 26.98 -10.24
C ILE A 354 4.68 27.53 -8.82
N ILE A 355 5.20 26.77 -7.85
CA ILE A 355 5.42 27.24 -6.49
C ILE A 355 6.76 27.97 -6.43
N ARG A 356 6.75 29.23 -6.00
CA ARG A 356 7.95 30.08 -5.95
C ARG A 356 8.31 30.48 -4.54
N SER A 357 9.60 30.75 -4.31
CA SER A 357 10.10 31.28 -3.05
C SER A 357 10.07 32.81 -3.10
N ASP A 358 8.95 33.39 -2.66
CA ASP A 358 8.71 34.84 -2.64
C ASP A 358 9.24 35.54 -1.36
N GLY A 359 9.96 34.79 -0.50
CA GLY A 359 10.49 35.28 0.77
C GLY A 359 9.44 35.45 1.88
N THR A 360 8.19 35.05 1.63
CA THR A 360 7.11 35.11 2.62
C THR A 360 7.01 33.79 3.40
N SER A 361 6.47 33.85 4.61
CA SER A 361 6.11 32.67 5.42
C SER A 361 4.75 32.06 5.03
N ARG A 362 4.20 32.44 3.87
CA ARG A 362 2.89 31.99 3.39
C ARG A 362 2.90 30.51 3.02
N SER A 363 1.72 29.91 3.03
CA SER A 363 1.54 28.52 2.63
C SER A 363 1.98 28.30 1.17
N PRO A 364 2.44 27.10 0.80
CA PRO A 364 2.80 26.82 -0.59
C PRO A 364 1.66 27.12 -1.58
N GLU A 365 0.40 26.92 -1.17
CA GLU A 365 -0.78 27.22 -1.98
C GLU A 365 -0.92 28.71 -2.31
N GLU A 366 -0.55 29.59 -1.37
CA GLU A 366 -0.58 31.05 -1.55
C GLU A 366 0.61 31.56 -2.35
N ARG A 367 1.70 30.78 -2.40
CA ARG A 367 2.92 31.03 -3.20
C ARG A 367 2.87 30.37 -4.58
N ALA A 368 1.67 30.02 -5.06
CA ALA A 368 1.45 29.53 -6.40
C ALA A 368 1.32 30.70 -7.39
N TYR A 369 2.20 30.73 -8.38
CA TYR A 369 2.20 31.71 -9.46
C TYR A 369 1.83 31.05 -10.79
N LEU A 370 1.06 31.72 -11.64
CA LEU A 370 0.73 31.17 -12.94
C LEU A 370 2.00 31.07 -13.80
N GLN A 371 2.03 30.11 -14.71
CA GLN A 371 3.14 29.98 -15.66
C GLN A 371 3.31 31.23 -16.54
N THR A 372 2.22 31.98 -16.75
CA THR A 372 2.19 33.23 -17.51
C THR A 372 2.67 34.44 -16.72
N ASP A 373 2.65 34.37 -15.39
CA ASP A 373 3.16 35.43 -14.54
C ASP A 373 4.70 35.36 -14.63
N GLY A 374 5.33 36.46 -15.06
CA GLY A 374 6.76 36.50 -15.35
C GLY A 374 7.65 35.99 -14.21
N LYS A 375 8.93 35.74 -14.51
CA LYS A 375 9.92 35.13 -13.60
C LYS A 375 10.36 36.07 -12.45
N GLN A 376 9.43 36.54 -11.63
CA GLN A 376 9.73 37.48 -10.53
C GLN A 376 10.50 36.83 -9.38
N PHE A 377 10.21 35.55 -9.08
CA PHE A 377 10.81 34.83 -7.95
C PHE A 377 11.35 33.47 -8.38
N PRO A 378 12.44 32.96 -7.77
CA PRO A 378 12.95 31.64 -8.10
C PRO A 378 11.97 30.52 -7.66
N PRO A 379 11.95 29.37 -8.35
CA PRO A 379 11.17 28.22 -7.91
C PRO A 379 11.56 27.72 -6.50
N ASP A 380 10.59 27.32 -5.69
CA ASP A 380 10.82 26.72 -4.37
C ASP A 380 11.12 25.22 -4.51
N ILE A 381 12.38 24.88 -4.76
CA ILE A 381 12.84 23.50 -4.97
C ILE A 381 12.52 22.60 -3.77
N ASN A 382 12.66 23.12 -2.55
CA ASN A 382 12.43 22.37 -1.32
C ASN A 382 10.98 21.91 -1.22
N TYR A 383 10.02 22.76 -1.62
CA TYR A 383 8.63 22.35 -1.72
C TYR A 383 8.44 21.14 -2.64
N TYR A 384 9.04 21.15 -3.83
CA TYR A 384 8.88 20.03 -4.77
C TYR A 384 9.53 18.75 -4.25
N PHE A 385 10.69 18.86 -3.60
CA PHE A 385 11.36 17.70 -3.01
C PHE A 385 10.58 17.11 -1.83
N ILE A 386 10.11 17.94 -0.91
CA ILE A 386 9.40 17.50 0.31
C ILE A 386 7.97 17.08 0.00
N SER A 387 7.21 17.92 -0.68
CA SER A 387 5.76 17.77 -0.82
C SER A 387 5.36 16.91 -2.02
N GLN A 388 6.22 16.78 -3.05
CA GLN A 388 5.96 15.92 -4.20
C GLN A 388 6.91 14.72 -4.26
N LEU A 389 8.22 14.94 -4.38
CA LEU A 389 9.17 13.87 -4.72
C LEU A 389 9.22 12.77 -3.67
N ILE A 390 9.49 13.11 -2.39
CA ILE A 390 9.62 12.13 -1.31
C ILE A 390 8.36 11.26 -1.17
N PRO A 391 7.13 11.81 -1.13
CA PRO A 391 5.91 11.00 -1.12
C PRO A 391 5.76 10.05 -2.30
N ARG A 392 6.20 10.44 -3.51
CA ARG A 392 6.14 9.57 -4.70
C ARG A 392 7.18 8.47 -4.67
N LEU A 393 8.40 8.75 -4.24
CA LEU A 393 9.42 7.73 -4.02
C LEU A 393 8.97 6.75 -2.93
N GLN A 394 8.46 7.25 -1.81
CA GLN A 394 7.93 6.41 -0.73
C GLN A 394 6.75 5.55 -1.20
N ASN A 395 5.89 6.06 -2.09
CA ASN A 395 4.79 5.25 -2.63
C ASN A 395 5.28 4.05 -3.45
N VAL A 396 6.39 4.19 -4.18
CA VAL A 396 6.98 3.09 -4.96
C VAL A 396 7.77 2.14 -4.06
N PHE A 397 8.64 2.67 -3.18
CA PHE A 397 9.59 1.90 -2.38
C PHE A 397 9.09 1.55 -0.98
N ARG A 398 7.81 1.77 -0.67
CA ARG A 398 7.21 1.47 0.64
C ARG A 398 7.57 0.10 1.23
N PRO A 399 7.67 -1.00 0.45
CA PRO A 399 8.06 -2.31 0.97
C PRO A 399 9.54 -2.45 1.35
N MET A 400 10.36 -1.41 1.16
CA MET A 400 11.81 -1.42 1.34
C MET A 400 12.20 -0.43 2.44
N ASP A 401 12.41 -0.95 3.65
CA ASP A 401 12.62 -0.14 4.85
C ASP A 401 13.85 0.78 4.77
N ASP A 402 14.86 0.38 4.00
CA ASP A 402 16.13 1.09 3.84
C ASP A 402 16.12 2.17 2.74
N LEU A 403 15.03 2.25 1.96
CA LEU A 403 14.67 3.33 1.03
C LEU A 403 13.46 4.11 1.56
N SER A 404 13.58 4.56 2.82
CA SER A 404 12.56 5.34 3.50
C SER A 404 12.55 6.81 3.10
N SER A 405 11.48 7.53 3.44
CA SER A 405 11.42 8.98 3.34
C SER A 405 12.62 9.67 3.99
N SER A 406 13.09 9.12 5.11
CA SER A 406 14.26 9.60 5.83
C SER A 406 15.56 9.46 5.02
N PHE A 407 15.72 8.33 4.32
CA PHE A 407 16.83 8.13 3.39
C PHE A 407 16.79 9.16 2.26
N PHE A 408 15.62 9.39 1.65
CA PHE A 408 15.48 10.36 0.57
C PHE A 408 15.73 11.80 1.05
N ALA A 409 15.15 12.21 2.18
CA ALA A 409 15.35 13.53 2.77
C ALA A 409 16.82 13.80 3.09
N LYS A 410 17.54 12.82 3.66
CA LYS A 410 18.98 12.91 3.93
C LYS A 410 19.78 13.20 2.67
N HIS A 411 19.56 12.43 1.60
CA HIS A 411 20.35 12.54 0.38
C HIS A 411 19.95 13.74 -0.51
N LEU A 412 18.77 14.32 -0.28
CA LEU A 412 18.36 15.59 -0.87
C LEU A 412 18.86 16.81 -0.08
N GLY A 413 19.54 16.62 1.06
CA GLY A 413 20.01 17.74 1.91
C GLY A 413 18.90 18.43 2.71
N LEU A 414 17.76 17.75 2.90
CA LEU A 414 16.54 18.32 3.50
C LEU A 414 16.17 17.68 4.83
N LYS A 415 17.14 17.03 5.49
CA LYS A 415 16.92 16.28 6.73
C LYS A 415 16.23 17.12 7.81
N ASP A 416 16.74 18.32 8.07
CA ASP A 416 16.24 19.16 9.16
C ASP A 416 14.84 19.70 8.85
N GLN A 417 14.62 20.17 7.62
CA GLN A 417 13.29 20.64 7.18
C GLN A 417 12.27 19.49 7.23
N TYR A 418 12.64 18.30 6.77
CA TYR A 418 11.76 17.13 6.78
C TYR A 418 11.38 16.69 8.20
N ASN A 419 12.31 16.77 9.15
CA ASN A 419 12.07 16.45 10.57
C ASN A 419 11.11 17.42 11.26
N THR A 420 10.97 18.65 10.77
CA THR A 420 10.01 19.63 11.34
C THR A 420 8.56 19.38 10.93
N ILE A 421 8.31 18.44 10.00
CA ILE A 421 6.96 18.15 9.50
C ILE A 421 6.17 17.38 10.58
N PRO A 422 5.00 17.87 11.01
CA PRO A 422 4.19 17.19 12.03
C PRO A 422 3.81 15.76 11.63
N GLY A 423 4.05 14.80 12.51
CA GLY A 423 3.71 13.38 12.30
C GLY A 423 4.76 12.55 11.56
N VAL A 424 5.94 13.11 11.28
CA VAL A 424 7.10 12.40 10.71
C VAL A 424 8.10 12.06 11.83
N GLU A 425 8.55 10.81 11.89
CA GLU A 425 9.62 10.42 12.83
C GLU A 425 10.96 11.06 12.43
N PRO A 426 11.73 11.63 13.39
CA PRO A 426 13.00 12.26 13.07
C PRO A 426 13.98 11.29 12.40
N VAL A 427 14.61 11.72 11.31
CA VAL A 427 15.68 10.97 10.66
C VAL A 427 16.86 10.81 11.64
N ALA A 428 17.08 9.61 12.16
CA ALA A 428 18.24 9.30 12.99
C ALA A 428 19.56 9.58 12.25
N ASN A 429 20.63 9.93 12.99
CA ASN A 429 21.98 9.97 12.41
C ASN A 429 22.46 8.53 12.16
N GLU A 430 22.92 8.24 10.95
CA GLU A 430 23.45 6.92 10.56
C GLU A 430 24.80 6.65 11.25
N GLU A 431 24.78 6.37 12.55
CA GLU A 431 25.80 5.58 13.25
C GLU A 431 25.20 4.52 14.18
N GLN A 432 23.88 4.50 14.35
CA GLN A 432 23.22 3.49 15.17
C GLN A 432 22.02 2.93 14.42
N HIS A 433 22.20 2.03 13.45
CA HIS A 433 21.14 1.09 13.06
C HIS A 433 21.71 -0.02 12.17
N LYS A 434 22.28 -1.04 12.82
CA LYS A 434 22.06 -2.42 12.37
C LYS A 434 20.97 -3.00 13.26
N SER A 435 20.03 -3.71 12.63
CA SER A 435 18.90 -4.45 13.21
C SER A 435 17.64 -3.65 13.49
N ILE A 436 16.59 -3.93 12.70
CA ILE A 436 15.19 -3.80 13.11
C ILE A 436 15.01 -4.71 14.34
N LYS A 437 15.09 -4.18 15.57
CA LYS A 437 14.86 -4.97 16.82
C LYS A 437 14.68 -4.14 18.12
N VAL A 438 14.30 -2.86 18.06
CA VAL A 438 14.20 -2.00 19.26
C VAL A 438 12.80 -1.40 19.37
N CYS A 439 12.20 -1.45 20.57
CA CYS A 439 10.97 -0.73 20.85
C CYS A 439 11.28 0.78 20.79
N PRO A 440 10.60 1.59 19.95
CA PRO A 440 10.95 3.00 19.74
C PRO A 440 10.73 3.88 20.99
N LEU A 441 9.96 3.39 21.96
CA LEU A 441 9.65 4.07 23.23
C LEU A 441 10.41 3.43 24.42
N ALA A 442 11.53 2.76 24.14
CA ALA A 442 12.28 2.02 25.13
C ALA A 442 13.16 2.92 26.00
N GLU A 443 12.75 3.16 27.23
CA GLU A 443 13.65 3.74 28.23
C GLU A 443 14.58 2.68 28.83
N PRO A 444 15.74 3.06 29.39
CA PRO A 444 16.57 2.13 30.16
C PRO A 444 15.82 1.53 31.35
N VAL A 445 16.06 0.25 31.68
CA VAL A 445 15.51 -0.32 32.92
C VAL A 445 16.48 -0.06 34.06
N THR A 446 15.97 0.48 35.16
CA THR A 446 16.75 0.68 36.38
C THR A 446 16.66 -0.57 37.25
N ILE A 447 17.81 -1.18 37.53
CA ILE A 447 17.97 -2.31 38.45
C ILE A 447 18.63 -1.80 39.73
N THR A 448 18.01 -2.05 40.88
CA THR A 448 18.52 -1.54 42.16
C THR A 448 19.36 -2.61 42.87
N CYS A 449 20.58 -2.26 43.27
CA CYS A 449 21.41 -3.19 44.04
C CYS A 449 20.78 -3.48 45.41
N ARG A 450 20.52 -4.75 45.73
CA ARG A 450 19.88 -5.15 46.99
C ARG A 450 20.77 -5.03 48.23
N LYS A 451 22.08 -4.73 48.06
CA LYS A 451 23.01 -4.49 49.18
C LYS A 451 23.27 -3.00 49.41
N CYS A 452 23.71 -2.26 48.38
CA CYS A 452 24.12 -0.85 48.53
C CYS A 452 23.06 0.17 48.06
N GLY A 453 21.92 -0.27 47.54
CA GLY A 453 20.83 0.60 47.10
C GLY A 453 21.10 1.40 45.83
N VAL A 454 22.26 1.23 45.20
CA VAL A 454 22.62 1.97 43.97
C VAL A 454 21.74 1.51 42.81
N ALA A 455 21.08 2.47 42.18
CA ALA A 455 20.30 2.31 40.96
C ALA A 455 21.22 2.20 39.74
N GLN A 456 21.06 1.13 38.96
CA GLN A 456 21.92 0.80 37.81
C GLN A 456 21.08 0.71 36.55
N SER A 457 21.38 1.57 35.58
CA SER A 457 20.68 1.60 34.30
C SER A 457 21.16 0.48 33.37
N MET A 458 20.24 -0.39 32.94
CA MET A 458 20.52 -1.50 32.03
C MET A 458 20.05 -1.17 30.61
N ASN A 459 21.02 -1.05 29.69
CA ASN A 459 20.80 -0.76 28.27
C ASN A 459 21.18 -1.93 27.35
N GLY A 460 21.69 -3.02 27.90
CA GLY A 460 22.16 -4.16 27.16
C GLY A 460 22.88 -5.17 28.03
N PHE A 461 23.45 -6.19 27.39
CA PHE A 461 24.19 -7.27 28.05
C PHE A 461 25.51 -6.81 28.69
N ILE A 462 26.16 -5.80 28.08
CA ILE A 462 27.43 -5.23 28.51
C ILE A 462 27.22 -3.84 29.09
N ARG A 463 27.98 -3.54 30.14
CA ARG A 463 28.20 -2.19 30.65
C ARG A 463 29.57 -1.70 30.18
N GLU A 464 29.59 -0.57 29.48
CA GLU A 464 30.84 0.10 29.10
C GLU A 464 31.50 0.69 30.36
N GLY A 465 32.81 0.47 30.51
CA GLY A 465 33.59 1.05 31.62
C GLY A 465 33.89 2.53 31.38
N GLN A 466 34.00 3.32 32.45
CA GLN A 466 34.52 4.68 32.34
C GLN A 466 36.03 4.66 32.09
N GLU A 467 36.52 5.56 31.22
CA GLU A 467 37.94 5.87 30.99
C GLU A 467 38.89 4.65 30.90
N GLY A 468 38.78 3.89 29.80
CA GLY A 468 39.79 2.89 29.43
C GLY A 468 39.71 1.53 30.16
N ARG A 469 38.67 1.27 30.97
CA ARG A 469 38.42 -0.07 31.53
C ARG A 469 37.69 -0.99 30.53
N ASP A 470 37.96 -2.29 30.62
CA ASP A 470 37.29 -3.31 29.81
C ASP A 470 35.77 -3.36 30.06
N SER A 471 35.01 -3.56 28.99
CA SER A 471 33.58 -3.85 29.00
C SER A 471 33.24 -5.06 29.87
N VAL A 472 32.37 -4.87 30.87
CA VAL A 472 31.96 -5.93 31.82
C VAL A 472 30.50 -6.34 31.61
N PRO A 473 30.17 -7.64 31.65
CA PRO A 473 28.78 -8.10 31.56
C PRO A 473 27.97 -7.61 32.76
N PHE A 474 26.77 -7.07 32.50
CA PHE A 474 25.96 -6.34 33.49
C PHE A 474 25.71 -7.12 34.79
N LEU A 475 25.47 -8.44 34.71
CA LEU A 475 25.18 -9.23 35.91
C LEU A 475 26.41 -9.55 36.76
N SER A 476 27.62 -9.31 36.27
CA SER A 476 28.87 -9.80 36.88
C SER A 476 29.36 -8.97 38.06
N ALA A 477 29.05 -7.66 38.10
CA ALA A 477 29.52 -6.76 39.14
C ALA A 477 28.54 -5.59 39.37
N CYS A 478 28.48 -5.11 40.62
CA CYS A 478 27.76 -3.87 40.93
C CYS A 478 28.40 -2.66 40.24
N LEU A 479 27.66 -1.56 40.09
CA LEU A 479 28.20 -0.28 39.63
C LEU A 479 29.01 0.42 40.73
N ASN A 480 28.70 0.15 42.00
CA ASN A 480 29.50 0.62 43.12
C ASN A 480 30.69 -0.31 43.31
N ASP A 481 31.90 0.17 43.01
CA ASP A 481 33.17 -0.57 43.15
C ASP A 481 33.43 -1.01 44.61
N GLU A 482 32.85 -0.34 45.60
CA GLU A 482 32.93 -0.71 47.03
C GLU A 482 31.92 -1.80 47.43
N CYS A 483 31.04 -2.22 46.50
CA CYS A 483 30.01 -3.21 46.74
C CYS A 483 30.37 -4.57 46.12
N ASP A 484 30.47 -5.60 46.96
CA ASP A 484 30.71 -7.00 46.60
C ASP A 484 29.45 -7.78 46.14
N CYS A 485 28.30 -7.10 46.02
CA CYS A 485 27.03 -7.71 45.67
C CYS A 485 26.78 -7.64 44.16
N ALA A 486 27.23 -8.67 43.44
CA ALA A 486 27.01 -8.80 42.01
C ALA A 486 25.52 -9.11 41.66
N PRO A 487 24.95 -8.52 40.59
CA PRO A 487 23.53 -8.69 40.27
C PRO A 487 23.05 -10.13 40.04
N TRP A 488 23.91 -11.04 39.58
CA TRP A 488 23.56 -12.46 39.47
C TRP A 488 23.14 -13.12 40.81
N ARG A 489 23.51 -12.53 41.96
CA ARG A 489 23.16 -13.04 43.30
C ARG A 489 21.72 -12.71 43.74
N TYR A 490 21.03 -11.80 43.05
CA TYR A 490 19.69 -11.36 43.41
C TYR A 490 18.73 -11.33 42.22
N VAL A 491 18.74 -12.40 41.42
CA VAL A 491 17.92 -12.54 40.19
C VAL A 491 16.42 -12.33 40.41
N ASP A 492 15.86 -12.74 41.56
CA ASP A 492 14.45 -12.51 41.89
C ASP A 492 14.14 -11.02 42.07
N GLY A 493 15.05 -10.28 42.70
CA GLY A 493 14.94 -8.82 42.80
C GLY A 493 15.02 -8.14 41.44
N ILE A 494 15.80 -8.67 40.50
CA ILE A 494 15.86 -8.16 39.12
C ILE A 494 14.54 -8.40 38.39
N LEU A 495 13.89 -9.55 38.62
CA LEU A 495 12.57 -9.83 38.05
C LEU A 495 11.50 -8.87 38.57
N GLU A 496 11.52 -8.52 39.86
CA GLU A 496 10.63 -7.52 40.43
C GLU A 496 10.83 -6.13 39.79
N ASP A 497 12.09 -5.71 39.61
CA ASP A 497 12.41 -4.44 38.95
C ASP A 497 11.96 -4.44 37.46
N LEU A 498 12.11 -5.58 36.77
CA LEU A 498 11.64 -5.75 35.39
C LEU A 498 10.10 -5.76 35.29
N ASP A 499 9.41 -6.44 36.20
CA ASP A 499 7.95 -6.47 36.25
C ASP A 499 7.38 -5.08 36.54
N TYR A 500 8.01 -4.33 37.46
CA TYR A 500 7.67 -2.94 37.74
C TYR A 500 7.89 -2.05 36.51
N ALA A 501 9.02 -2.18 35.80
CA ALA A 501 9.28 -1.42 34.58
C ALA A 501 8.27 -1.73 33.46
N ILE A 502 7.81 -2.99 33.34
CA ILE A 502 6.76 -3.38 32.39
C ILE A 502 5.39 -2.81 32.81
N ALA A 503 5.09 -2.77 34.11
CA ALA A 503 3.86 -2.20 34.65
C ALA A 503 3.78 -0.69 34.42
N ASN A 504 4.83 0.06 34.75
CA ASN A 504 4.89 1.51 34.49
C ASN A 504 4.77 1.82 33.00
N PHE A 505 5.42 1.03 32.13
CA PHE A 505 5.28 1.20 30.68
C PHE A 505 3.83 1.04 30.22
N LEU A 506 3.06 0.14 30.84
CA LEU A 506 1.63 -0.04 30.56
C LEU A 506 0.75 1.10 31.09
N GLU A 507 1.11 1.68 32.25
CA GLU A 507 0.42 2.83 32.83
C GLU A 507 0.65 4.12 32.04
N GLU A 508 1.88 4.33 31.55
CA GLU A 508 2.24 5.47 30.70
C GLU A 508 1.63 5.37 29.30
N HIS A 509 1.34 4.14 28.84
CA HIS A 509 0.81 3.86 27.49
C HIS A 509 -0.48 3.02 27.53
N PRO A 510 -1.57 3.54 28.13
CA PRO A 510 -2.82 2.79 28.28
C PRO A 510 -3.46 2.49 26.92
N PRO A 511 -4.20 1.37 26.78
CA PRO A 511 -4.91 1.04 25.56
C PRO A 511 -5.96 2.09 25.24
N LYS A 512 -5.84 2.74 24.08
CA LYS A 512 -6.81 3.73 23.61
C LYS A 512 -7.83 3.08 22.71
N VAL A 513 -9.11 3.44 22.86
CA VAL A 513 -10.15 2.94 21.95
C VAL A 513 -10.55 4.04 21.00
N ARG A 514 -10.38 3.85 19.69
CA ARG A 514 -10.79 4.84 18.69
C ARG A 514 -12.05 4.42 17.96
N CYS A 515 -12.87 5.40 17.60
CA CYS A 515 -13.95 5.20 16.64
C CYS A 515 -13.35 4.86 15.26
N ALA A 516 -13.62 3.66 14.73
CA ALA A 516 -13.07 3.21 13.45
C ALA A 516 -13.87 3.72 12.22
N TYR A 517 -14.72 4.73 12.40
CA TYR A 517 -15.53 5.26 11.29
C TYR A 517 -14.68 6.11 10.35
N ILE A 518 -14.67 5.70 9.08
CA ILE A 518 -14.04 6.41 7.99
C ILE A 518 -15.08 6.62 6.90
N LYS A 519 -15.40 7.88 6.59
CA LYS A 519 -16.21 8.27 5.45
C LYS A 519 -15.28 8.51 4.27
N TYR A 520 -15.49 7.77 3.20
CA TYR A 520 -14.75 7.95 1.96
C TYR A 520 -15.55 8.86 1.01
N LYS A 521 -14.82 9.66 0.22
CA LYS A 521 -15.44 10.52 -0.79
C LYS A 521 -16.19 9.65 -1.80
N LYS A 522 -17.45 9.99 -2.10
CA LYS A 522 -18.31 9.23 -3.03
C LYS A 522 -17.56 8.90 -4.33
N GLY A 523 -17.42 7.61 -4.61
CA GLY A 523 -16.74 7.11 -5.82
C GLY A 523 -15.25 6.78 -5.66
N SER A 524 -14.68 6.93 -4.46
CA SER A 524 -13.29 6.53 -4.17
C SER A 524 -13.21 5.71 -2.88
N SER A 525 -12.39 4.65 -2.87
CA SER A 525 -11.99 3.95 -1.65
C SER A 525 -10.65 4.45 -1.08
N GLU A 526 -10.04 5.44 -1.75
CA GLU A 526 -8.68 5.91 -1.50
C GLU A 526 -8.65 7.28 -0.80
N TYR A 527 -9.69 8.11 -0.99
CA TYR A 527 -9.75 9.43 -0.38
C TYR A 527 -10.71 9.44 0.81
N ILE A 528 -10.11 9.52 1.99
CA ILE A 528 -10.81 9.74 3.24
C ILE A 528 -11.40 11.15 3.20
N GLU A 529 -12.72 11.25 3.10
CA GLU A 529 -13.45 12.51 3.21
C GLU A 529 -13.50 12.97 4.68
N PHE A 530 -13.62 12.01 5.59
CA PHE A 530 -13.63 12.25 7.03
C PHE A 530 -13.21 10.98 7.78
N ARG A 531 -12.26 11.08 8.71
CA ARG A 531 -11.93 10.01 9.66
C ARG A 531 -12.30 10.48 11.05
N CYS A 532 -13.14 9.71 11.73
CA CYS A 532 -13.48 10.01 13.11
C CYS A 532 -12.24 9.77 13.99
N ASN A 533 -11.85 10.79 14.75
CA ASN A 533 -10.74 10.73 15.70
C ASN A 533 -11.24 10.74 17.16
N TYR A 534 -12.50 10.36 17.38
CA TYR A 534 -13.01 10.19 18.73
C TYR A 534 -12.28 9.04 19.43
N ILE A 535 -11.66 9.35 20.55
CA ILE A 535 -10.92 8.42 21.40
C ILE A 535 -11.66 8.32 22.73
N VAL A 536 -11.78 7.10 23.23
CA VAL A 536 -12.24 6.80 24.59
C VAL A 536 -11.02 6.28 25.35
N ASP A 537 -10.72 6.95 26.46
CA ASP A 537 -9.57 6.61 27.30
C ASP A 537 -9.87 5.41 28.22
N ASN A 538 -11.16 5.15 28.52
CA ASN A 538 -11.62 4.03 29.33
C ASN A 538 -12.45 3.03 28.51
N ILE A 539 -12.02 1.76 28.49
CA ILE A 539 -12.70 0.69 27.73
C ILE A 539 -14.13 0.43 28.25
N ASP A 540 -14.40 0.75 29.51
CA ASP A 540 -15.70 0.54 30.15
C ASP A 540 -16.71 1.66 29.86
N GLU A 541 -16.27 2.76 29.26
CA GLU A 541 -17.09 3.95 28.95
C GLU A 541 -17.40 4.11 27.46
N ILE A 542 -17.26 3.04 26.66
CA ILE A 542 -17.51 3.10 25.21
C ILE A 542 -19.00 3.43 24.95
N PRO A 543 -19.32 4.58 24.33
CA PRO A 543 -20.70 4.95 24.08
C PRO A 543 -21.31 4.10 22.97
N ALA A 544 -22.61 3.77 23.07
CA ALA A 544 -23.31 2.94 22.09
C ALA A 544 -23.29 3.52 20.66
N THR A 545 -23.19 4.84 20.56
CA THR A 545 -22.94 5.58 19.32
C THR A 545 -21.82 6.58 19.55
N CYS A 546 -20.94 6.75 18.56
CA CYS A 546 -19.86 7.74 18.69
C CYS A 546 -20.46 9.16 18.73
N PRO A 547 -20.20 9.96 19.78
CA PRO A 547 -20.79 11.30 19.92
C PRO A 547 -20.31 12.29 18.84
N THR A 548 -19.12 12.06 18.27
CA THR A 548 -18.56 12.93 17.22
C THR A 548 -19.12 12.64 15.83
N CYS A 549 -19.32 11.37 15.46
CA CYS A 549 -19.78 11.01 14.11
C CYS A 549 -21.21 10.48 14.07
N ASN A 550 -21.86 10.29 15.22
CA ASN A 550 -23.22 9.79 15.41
C ASN A 550 -23.54 8.47 14.67
N HIS A 551 -22.50 7.67 14.40
CA HIS A 551 -22.62 6.33 13.80
C HIS A 551 -22.40 5.25 14.87
N SER A 552 -23.07 4.11 14.71
CA SER A 552 -22.84 2.87 15.45
C SER A 552 -21.57 2.16 14.98
N SER A 553 -20.48 2.91 14.94
CA SER A 553 -19.18 2.45 14.47
C SER A 553 -18.63 1.36 15.39
N LYS A 554 -18.02 0.32 14.81
CA LYS A 554 -17.18 -0.60 15.59
C LYS A 554 -16.01 0.20 16.17
N PHE A 555 -15.94 0.34 17.48
CA PHE A 555 -14.78 0.90 18.15
C PHE A 555 -13.61 -0.08 18.00
N ALA A 556 -12.46 0.42 17.57
CA ALA A 556 -11.24 -0.35 17.44
C ALA A 556 -10.32 -0.01 18.60
N VAL A 557 -9.85 -1.02 19.33
CA VAL A 557 -8.84 -0.83 20.36
C VAL A 557 -7.50 -0.63 19.65
N ASP A 558 -6.94 0.58 19.75
CA ASP A 558 -5.53 0.82 19.49
C ASP A 558 -4.76 0.14 20.63
N LEU A 559 -4.47 -1.15 20.43
CA LEU A 559 -3.87 -2.02 21.44
C LEU A 559 -2.36 -1.70 21.61
N PRO A 560 -1.87 -1.54 22.85
CA PRO A 560 -0.44 -1.50 23.19
C PRO A 560 0.26 -2.85 22.95
N ALA A 561 -0.45 -3.92 22.60
CA ALA A 561 0.08 -5.28 22.55
C ALA A 561 1.37 -5.43 21.68
N PRO A 562 1.50 -4.80 20.50
CA PRO A 562 2.76 -4.84 19.74
C PRO A 562 3.91 -4.10 20.44
N LEU A 563 3.64 -2.99 21.13
CA LEU A 563 4.64 -2.22 21.87
C LEU A 563 5.08 -2.93 23.15
N VAL A 564 4.15 -3.51 23.89
CA VAL A 564 4.42 -4.33 25.08
C VAL A 564 5.19 -5.58 24.70
N TYR A 565 4.79 -6.24 23.60
CA TYR A 565 5.55 -7.36 23.04
C TYR A 565 6.96 -6.94 22.62
N ALA A 566 7.11 -5.81 21.92
CA ALA A 566 8.41 -5.29 21.51
C ALA A 566 9.30 -4.94 22.72
N ARG A 567 8.71 -4.37 23.78
CA ARG A 567 9.40 -4.01 25.03
C ARG A 567 9.88 -5.24 25.79
N ILE A 568 9.01 -6.23 26.03
CA ILE A 568 9.39 -7.46 26.73
C ILE A 568 10.41 -8.26 25.90
N ARG A 569 10.28 -8.25 24.56
CA ARG A 569 11.27 -8.87 23.67
C ARG A 569 12.63 -8.19 23.74
N GLN A 570 12.69 -6.86 23.78
CA GLN A 570 13.94 -6.11 23.93
C GLN A 570 14.64 -6.47 25.25
N LEU A 571 13.91 -6.47 26.37
CA LEU A 571 14.45 -6.87 27.68
C LEU A 571 14.97 -8.31 27.66
N ARG A 572 14.24 -9.23 27.01
CA ARG A 572 14.68 -10.62 26.84
C ARG A 572 15.99 -10.72 26.07
N GLU A 573 16.21 -9.89 25.05
CA GLU A 573 17.48 -9.89 24.30
C GLU A 573 18.66 -9.35 25.13
N PHE A 574 18.44 -8.58 26.21
CA PHE A 574 19.51 -8.18 27.13
C PHE A 574 20.08 -9.35 27.93
N PHE A 575 19.30 -10.43 28.08
CA PHE A 575 19.69 -11.62 28.82
C PHE A 575 20.04 -12.82 27.93
N ASN A 576 20.15 -12.61 26.61
CA ASN A 576 20.39 -13.68 25.64
C ASN A 576 21.90 -14.01 25.53
N VAL A 577 22.43 -14.67 26.57
CA VAL A 577 23.86 -15.01 26.67
C VAL A 577 24.37 -15.83 25.48
N ASN A 578 23.54 -16.71 24.91
CA ASN A 578 23.92 -17.54 23.76
C ASN A 578 24.13 -16.73 22.47
N ALA A 579 23.37 -15.65 22.28
CA ALA A 579 23.52 -14.78 21.11
C ALA A 579 24.62 -13.73 21.29
N GLN A 580 25.07 -13.50 22.52
CA GLN A 580 25.95 -12.39 22.91
C GLN A 580 27.29 -12.84 23.52
N SER A 581 27.56 -14.14 23.58
CA SER A 581 28.78 -14.73 24.12
C SER A 581 30.07 -14.22 23.45
N ASN A 582 29.99 -13.85 22.17
CA ASN A 582 31.12 -13.28 21.41
C ASN A 582 31.51 -11.85 21.83
N LEU A 583 30.72 -11.19 22.69
CA LEU A 583 30.97 -9.81 23.10
C LEU A 583 31.87 -9.70 24.34
N VAL A 584 32.19 -10.81 25.01
CA VAL A 584 33.03 -10.84 26.22
C VAL A 584 34.38 -11.49 25.89
N LYS A 585 35.48 -10.89 26.35
CA LYS A 585 36.84 -11.41 26.12
C LYS A 585 37.14 -12.65 26.99
N GLU A 586 36.56 -12.73 28.18
CA GLU A 586 36.74 -13.82 29.14
C GLU A 586 35.47 -14.68 29.27
N SER A 587 35.66 -15.98 29.55
CA SER A 587 34.54 -16.90 29.79
C SER A 587 33.81 -16.56 31.08
N LEU A 588 32.50 -16.33 30.99
CA LEU A 588 31.63 -16.14 32.15
C LEU A 588 31.68 -17.35 33.08
N THR A 589 31.58 -17.12 34.39
CA THR A 589 31.40 -18.22 35.34
C THR A 589 30.05 -18.91 35.10
N LYS A 590 29.93 -20.15 35.58
CA LYS A 590 28.70 -20.94 35.42
C LYS A 590 27.52 -20.24 36.09
N GLU A 591 27.73 -19.66 37.26
CA GLU A 591 26.71 -19.00 38.06
C GLU A 591 26.14 -17.76 37.34
N VAL A 592 27.01 -16.97 36.70
CA VAL A 592 26.59 -15.80 35.92
C VAL A 592 25.82 -16.22 34.67
N THR A 593 26.29 -17.27 34.00
CA THR A 593 25.62 -17.83 32.82
C THR A 593 24.23 -18.37 33.15
N ASP A 594 24.11 -19.11 34.26
CA ASP A 594 22.84 -19.65 34.75
C ASP A 594 21.86 -18.52 35.11
N ALA A 595 22.34 -17.42 35.70
CA ALA A 595 21.53 -16.24 36.00
C ALA A 595 20.97 -15.55 34.74
N TYR A 596 21.79 -15.39 33.69
CA TYR A 596 21.32 -14.87 32.39
C TYR A 596 20.25 -15.77 31.75
N ILE A 597 20.50 -17.08 31.73
CA ILE A 597 19.57 -18.07 31.19
C ILE A 597 18.24 -18.05 31.96
N PHE A 598 18.31 -17.96 33.29
CA PHE A 598 17.13 -17.90 34.15
C PHE A 598 16.26 -16.68 33.84
N LEU A 599 16.84 -15.48 33.79
CA LEU A 599 16.13 -14.22 33.50
C LEU A 599 15.55 -14.22 32.07
N TRP A 600 16.29 -14.76 31.10
CA TRP A 600 15.82 -14.94 29.73
C TRP A 600 14.57 -15.83 29.66
N HIS A 601 14.58 -16.98 30.34
CA HIS A 601 13.42 -17.87 30.40
C HIS A 601 12.25 -17.28 31.18
N ALA A 602 12.51 -16.48 32.21
CA ALA A 602 11.45 -15.79 32.95
C ALA A 602 10.69 -14.80 32.07
N LEU A 603 11.40 -13.98 31.29
CA LEU A 603 10.79 -13.06 30.31
C LEU A 603 10.10 -13.81 29.16
N ASP A 604 10.66 -14.94 28.71
CA ASP A 604 10.02 -15.81 27.71
C ASP A 604 8.69 -16.40 28.22
N ARG A 605 8.65 -16.84 29.48
CA ARG A 605 7.41 -17.30 30.15
C ARG A 605 6.38 -16.17 30.26
N LEU A 606 6.79 -14.92 30.48
CA LEU A 606 5.89 -13.77 30.52
C LEU A 606 5.24 -13.49 29.15
N ILE A 607 6.02 -13.56 28.06
CA ILE A 607 5.50 -13.45 26.69
C ILE A 607 4.44 -14.53 26.42
N ASN A 608 4.73 -15.78 26.83
CA ASN A 608 3.87 -16.93 26.59
C ASN A 608 2.61 -16.94 27.47
N ARG A 609 2.71 -16.58 28.77
CA ARG A 609 1.56 -16.47 29.70
C ARG A 609 0.56 -15.43 29.23
N ARG A 610 1.03 -14.29 28.71
CA ARG A 610 0.17 -13.21 28.19
C ARG A 610 -0.38 -13.49 26.78
N ARG A 611 -0.11 -14.69 26.21
CA ARG A 611 -0.53 -15.13 24.86
C ARG A 611 -0.14 -14.16 23.73
N MET A 612 0.86 -13.31 23.94
CA MET A 612 1.25 -12.26 22.98
C MET A 612 2.01 -12.83 21.77
N SER A 613 2.59 -14.02 21.91
CA SER A 613 3.26 -14.79 20.84
C SER A 613 2.39 -15.93 20.27
N VAL A 614 1.22 -16.19 20.86
CA VAL A 614 0.44 -17.41 20.60
C VAL A 614 -0.64 -17.14 19.56
N ILE A 615 -0.39 -17.56 18.32
CA ILE A 615 -1.39 -17.54 17.25
C ILE A 615 -2.26 -18.80 17.37
N ASN A 616 -3.51 -18.65 17.81
CA ASN A 616 -4.45 -19.77 17.88
C ASN A 616 -4.98 -20.13 16.48
N MET A 617 -4.29 -21.06 15.82
CA MET A 617 -4.63 -21.54 14.48
C MET A 617 -6.06 -22.09 14.36
N LYS A 618 -6.61 -22.72 15.41
CA LYS A 618 -8.00 -23.23 15.42
C LYS A 618 -9.05 -22.10 15.41
N LYS A 619 -8.80 -21.00 16.11
CA LYS A 619 -9.67 -19.80 16.06
C LYS A 619 -9.56 -19.06 14.71
N LEU A 620 -8.40 -19.11 14.06
CA LEU A 620 -8.22 -18.56 12.72
C LEU A 620 -9.01 -19.34 11.66
N HIS A 621 -9.07 -20.67 11.78
CA HIS A 621 -9.82 -21.51 10.84
C HIS A 621 -11.35 -21.46 11.00
N ARG A 622 -11.89 -21.25 12.22
CA ARG A 622 -13.36 -21.08 12.41
C ARG A 622 -13.98 -19.82 11.81
N ARG A 623 -13.17 -18.88 11.29
CA ARG A 623 -13.67 -17.73 10.51
C ARG A 623 -13.76 -18.02 9.00
N HIS A 624 -13.34 -19.22 8.57
CA HIS A 624 -13.31 -19.66 7.18
C HIS A 624 -14.28 -20.82 6.87
N GLU A 625 -14.96 -21.35 7.89
CA GLU A 625 -16.24 -22.07 7.74
C GLU A 625 -17.38 -21.07 7.92
#